data_AF-A0A387H1X4-F1
#
_entry.id   AF-A0A387H1X4-F1
#
_cell.length_a   1.000
_cell.length_b   1.000
_cell.length_c   1.000
_cell.angle_alpha   90.00
_cell.angle_beta   90.00
_cell.angle_gamma   90.00
#
_symmetry.space_group_name_H-M   'P 1'
#
loop_
_entity.id
_entity.type
_entity.pdbx_description
1 polymer ?
#
loop_
_entity_poly.entity_id
_entity_poly.type
_entity_poly.pdbx_seq_one_letter_code
_entity_poly.pdbx_strand_id
1 'polypeptide(L)'
;MLVEGIKSRPVYRGLAIQPHARRHLFVLEGEGAHALLDHQSVLDDTILTRSEILYVARGSQGRGHDETLRNLGADMFFTAPTIATLLFRLRGSLSTAHMGTRLYIAGTEGFIGQAMMVALDHGMDHASIISEHRGSLARRVQCVHCKGITEDVTHSPFTCSHCGLPLLVRDHYSRRLGAFQGVNIDAEEPGSAPDPEELFL
;
A
#
# COMPACT_ATOMS: atom_id res chain seq x y z
N MET A 1 9.53 20.37 9.06
CA MET A 1 8.33 20.93 8.39
C MET A 1 8.01 20.09 7.16
N LEU A 2 6.84 19.46 7.16
CA LEU A 2 6.28 18.80 5.98
C LEU A 2 6.00 19.88 4.92
N VAL A 3 6.41 19.65 3.67
CA VAL A 3 6.31 20.64 2.60
C VAL A 3 5.05 20.35 1.79
N GLU A 4 4.12 21.30 1.75
CA GLU A 4 2.91 21.18 0.94
C GLU A 4 3.22 21.26 -0.56
N GLY A 5 2.38 20.64 -1.40
CA GLY A 5 2.47 20.75 -2.86
C GLY A 5 3.51 19.85 -3.54
N ILE A 6 4.11 18.89 -2.83
CA ILE A 6 5.01 17.92 -3.47
C ILE A 6 4.22 16.99 -4.41
N LYS A 7 4.42 17.20 -5.73
CA LYS A 7 3.74 16.48 -6.82
C LYS A 7 3.89 14.96 -6.77
N SER A 8 4.98 14.47 -6.17
CA SER A 8 5.25 13.04 -6.08
C SER A 8 4.46 12.34 -4.97
N ARG A 9 3.94 13.09 -3.99
CA ARG A 9 3.17 12.54 -2.87
C ARG A 9 1.90 11.86 -3.40
N PRO A 10 1.60 10.62 -2.96
CA PRO A 10 0.40 9.93 -3.41
C PRO A 10 -0.85 10.60 -2.85
N VAL A 11 -1.93 10.55 -3.63
CA VAL A 11 -3.27 11.01 -3.22
C VAL A 11 -4.24 9.86 -3.45
N TYR A 12 -4.82 9.37 -2.36
CA TYR A 12 -5.74 8.25 -2.36
C TYR A 12 -7.18 8.75 -2.43
N ARG A 13 -7.88 8.47 -3.53
CA ARG A 13 -9.23 9.01 -3.81
C ARG A 13 -10.37 8.07 -3.41
N GLY A 14 -10.05 6.85 -2.99
CA GLY A 14 -11.03 5.81 -2.68
C GLY A 14 -11.23 4.80 -3.81
N LEU A 15 -11.84 3.64 -3.49
CA LEU A 15 -12.12 2.57 -4.43
C LEU A 15 -13.32 2.86 -5.33
N ALA A 16 -13.08 3.57 -6.43
CA ALA A 16 -14.08 3.77 -7.48
C ALA A 16 -14.23 2.53 -8.39
N ILE A 17 -15.04 1.54 -7.97
CA ILE A 17 -15.26 0.28 -8.70
C ILE A 17 -15.78 0.55 -10.12
N GLN A 18 -15.08 0.01 -11.12
CA GLN A 18 -15.42 0.19 -12.53
C GLN A 18 -16.41 -0.89 -12.99
N PRO A 19 -17.69 -0.57 -13.25
CA PRO A 19 -18.74 -1.58 -13.47
C PRO A 19 -18.56 -2.41 -14.75
N HIS A 20 -17.81 -1.90 -15.73
CA HIS A 20 -17.62 -2.54 -17.03
C HIS A 20 -16.24 -3.21 -17.19
N ALA A 21 -15.49 -3.39 -16.10
CA ALA A 21 -14.24 -4.14 -16.16
C ALA A 21 -14.50 -5.61 -16.51
N ARG A 22 -13.56 -6.22 -17.25
CA ARG A 22 -13.65 -7.64 -17.60
C ARG A 22 -13.22 -8.55 -16.47
N ARG A 23 -12.32 -8.05 -15.61
CA ARG A 23 -11.82 -8.73 -14.42
C ARG A 23 -11.49 -7.68 -13.36
N HIS A 24 -11.86 -7.94 -12.13
CA HIS A 24 -11.53 -7.11 -10.98
C HIS A 24 -10.51 -7.86 -10.13
N LEU A 25 -9.43 -7.19 -9.76
CA LEU A 25 -8.43 -7.73 -8.85
C LEU A 25 -8.34 -6.81 -7.64
N PHE A 26 -8.84 -7.28 -6.50
CA PHE A 26 -8.79 -6.56 -5.23
C PHE A 26 -7.63 -7.08 -4.40
N VAL A 27 -6.76 -6.17 -3.97
CA VAL A 27 -5.56 -6.46 -3.20
C VAL A 27 -5.65 -5.67 -1.90
N LEU A 28 -5.92 -6.38 -0.80
CA LEU A 28 -6.39 -5.79 0.45
C LEU A 28 -5.48 -6.19 1.61
N GLU A 29 -5.17 -5.24 2.49
CA GLU A 29 -4.41 -5.46 3.74
C GLU A 29 -5.18 -4.92 4.94
N GLY A 30 -5.38 -5.77 5.96
CA GLY A 30 -5.96 -5.40 7.25
C GLY A 30 -7.26 -4.59 7.12
N GLU A 31 -7.28 -3.38 7.69
CA GLU A 31 -8.39 -2.42 7.59
C GLU A 31 -8.76 -2.03 6.15
N GLY A 32 -7.87 -2.28 5.18
CA GLY A 32 -8.15 -2.15 3.75
C GLY A 32 -9.31 -3.02 3.27
N ALA A 33 -9.67 -4.08 4.00
CA ALA A 33 -10.90 -4.84 3.76
C ALA A 33 -12.14 -3.95 3.73
N HIS A 34 -12.23 -2.96 4.62
CA HIS A 34 -13.36 -2.05 4.70
C HIS A 34 -13.56 -1.22 3.44
N ALA A 35 -12.49 -0.88 2.71
CA ALA A 35 -12.61 -0.15 1.46
C ALA A 35 -13.48 -0.88 0.43
N LEU A 36 -13.41 -2.22 0.38
CA LEU A 36 -14.27 -3.03 -0.48
C LEU A 36 -15.66 -3.25 0.14
N LEU A 37 -15.72 -3.52 1.45
CA LEU A 37 -16.98 -3.79 2.15
C LEU A 37 -17.91 -2.58 2.18
N ASP A 38 -17.38 -1.36 2.26
CA ASP A 38 -18.14 -0.11 2.17
C ASP A 38 -18.88 0.02 0.81
N HIS A 39 -18.43 -0.71 -0.21
CA HIS A 39 -19.01 -0.72 -1.56
C HIS A 39 -19.88 -1.97 -1.83
N GLN A 40 -20.26 -2.74 -0.82
CA GLN A 40 -21.04 -3.97 -1.00
C GLN A 40 -22.36 -3.74 -1.77
N SER A 41 -22.97 -2.57 -1.65
CA SER A 41 -24.21 -2.23 -2.36
C SER A 41 -24.08 -2.13 -3.88
N VAL A 42 -22.87 -1.92 -4.39
CA VAL A 42 -22.58 -1.85 -5.84
C VAL A 42 -21.95 -3.14 -6.39
N LEU A 43 -21.60 -4.09 -5.52
CA LEU A 43 -21.05 -5.39 -5.90
C LEU A 43 -22.20 -6.34 -6.26
N ASP A 44 -22.60 -6.33 -7.54
CA ASP A 44 -23.53 -7.32 -8.07
C ASP A 44 -22.84 -8.66 -8.39
N ASP A 45 -23.64 -9.70 -8.65
CA ASP A 45 -23.15 -11.03 -9.01
C ASP A 45 -22.25 -11.00 -10.26
N THR A 46 -22.47 -10.06 -11.18
CA THR A 46 -21.65 -9.95 -12.41
C THR A 46 -20.25 -9.46 -12.09
N ILE A 47 -20.10 -8.51 -11.17
CA ILE A 47 -18.80 -8.04 -10.70
C ILE A 47 -18.12 -9.13 -9.89
N LEU A 48 -18.84 -9.75 -8.95
CA LEU A 48 -18.28 -10.76 -8.04
C LEU A 48 -17.77 -11.99 -8.78
N THR A 49 -18.52 -12.51 -9.76
CA THR A 49 -18.09 -13.64 -10.62
C THR A 49 -16.92 -13.30 -11.56
N ARG A 50 -16.49 -12.03 -11.62
CA ARG A 50 -15.29 -11.58 -12.34
C ARG A 50 -14.21 -11.05 -11.39
N SER A 51 -14.39 -11.24 -10.08
CA SER A 51 -13.54 -10.69 -9.05
C SER A 51 -12.61 -11.71 -8.45
N GLU A 52 -11.35 -11.32 -8.32
CA GLU A 52 -10.35 -11.99 -7.52
C GLU A 52 -10.01 -11.11 -6.32
N ILE A 53 -10.13 -11.66 -5.11
CA ILE A 53 -9.81 -10.97 -3.87
C ILE A 53 -8.60 -11.64 -3.23
N LEU A 54 -7.53 -10.87 -3.07
CA LEU A 54 -6.32 -11.24 -2.34
C LEU A 54 -6.28 -10.42 -1.04
N TYR A 55 -6.26 -11.09 0.11
CA TYR A 55 -6.31 -10.43 1.41
C TYR A 55 -5.19 -10.91 2.34
N VAL A 56 -4.61 -10.00 3.14
CA VAL A 56 -3.69 -10.33 4.24
C VAL A 56 -4.11 -9.56 5.48
N ALA A 57 -4.35 -10.24 6.60
CA ALA A 57 -5.02 -9.57 7.73
C ALA A 57 -4.11 -8.70 8.60
N ARG A 58 -2.79 -8.96 8.67
CA ARG A 58 -1.80 -8.14 9.43
C ARG A 58 -2.30 -7.74 10.83
N GLY A 59 -2.49 -6.45 11.12
CA GLY A 59 -2.96 -5.95 12.42
C GLY A 59 -4.42 -6.29 12.73
N SER A 60 -5.17 -6.73 11.73
CA SER A 60 -6.59 -7.10 11.82
C SER A 60 -6.80 -8.64 11.87
N GLN A 61 -5.76 -9.42 12.17
CA GLN A 61 -5.89 -10.87 12.41
C GLN A 61 -6.93 -11.13 13.51
N GLY A 62 -7.83 -12.08 13.28
CA GLY A 62 -8.91 -12.42 14.22
C GLY A 62 -10.07 -11.42 14.28
N ARG A 63 -10.10 -10.38 13.42
CA ARG A 63 -11.23 -9.43 13.32
C ARG A 63 -12.36 -9.93 12.41
N GLY A 64 -12.21 -11.08 11.76
CA GLY A 64 -13.23 -11.70 10.90
C GLY A 64 -13.40 -11.06 9.52
N HIS A 65 -12.53 -10.13 9.12
CA HIS A 65 -12.61 -9.50 7.79
C HIS A 65 -12.44 -10.52 6.65
N ASP A 66 -11.60 -11.53 6.83
CA ASP A 66 -11.41 -12.61 5.85
C ASP A 66 -12.67 -13.44 5.64
N GLU A 67 -13.41 -13.74 6.71
CA GLU A 67 -14.71 -14.43 6.62
C GLU A 67 -15.74 -13.57 5.89
N THR A 68 -15.85 -12.29 6.25
CA THR A 68 -16.77 -11.35 5.59
C THR A 68 -16.45 -11.20 4.11
N LEU A 69 -15.17 -11.04 3.75
CA LEU A 69 -14.73 -10.95 2.35
C LEU A 69 -14.99 -12.24 1.57
N ARG A 70 -14.77 -13.41 2.20
CA ARG A 70 -15.08 -14.71 1.59
C ARG A 70 -16.58 -14.83 1.29
N ASN A 71 -17.43 -14.35 2.20
CA ASN A 71 -18.88 -14.41 2.07
C ASN A 71 -19.44 -13.46 1.00
N LEU A 72 -18.63 -12.56 0.43
CA LEU A 72 -19.03 -11.79 -0.76
C LEU A 72 -19.24 -12.68 -1.98
N GLY A 73 -18.67 -13.89 -2.04
CA GLY A 73 -18.89 -14.80 -3.16
C GLY A 73 -18.14 -14.40 -4.45
N ALA A 74 -16.96 -13.77 -4.32
CA ALA A 74 -16.08 -13.52 -5.46
C ALA A 74 -15.62 -14.84 -6.11
N ASP A 75 -15.36 -14.80 -7.43
CA ASP A 75 -14.88 -15.96 -8.21
C ASP A 75 -13.65 -16.63 -7.59
N MET A 76 -12.72 -15.82 -7.07
CA MET A 76 -11.58 -16.31 -6.32
C MET A 76 -11.34 -15.48 -5.07
N PHE A 77 -11.15 -16.14 -3.93
CA PHE A 77 -10.76 -15.52 -2.68
C PHE A 77 -9.54 -16.24 -2.09
N PHE A 78 -8.50 -15.48 -1.75
CA PHE A 78 -7.29 -15.99 -1.14
C PHE A 78 -6.84 -15.14 0.05
N THR A 79 -6.72 -15.77 1.22
CA THR A 79 -6.09 -15.17 2.40
C THR A 79 -4.62 -15.58 2.45
N ALA A 80 -3.72 -14.59 2.38
CA ALA A 80 -2.29 -14.78 2.52
C ALA A 80 -1.86 -14.68 4.00
N PRO A 81 -0.85 -15.46 4.45
CA PRO A 81 -0.29 -15.35 5.79
C PRO A 81 0.60 -14.10 5.95
N THR A 82 1.20 -13.62 4.86
CA THR A 82 2.13 -12.48 4.86
C THR A 82 1.94 -11.60 3.63
N ILE A 83 2.41 -10.35 3.69
CA ILE A 83 2.44 -9.45 2.52
C ILE A 83 3.26 -10.10 1.39
N ALA A 84 4.42 -10.68 1.70
CA ALA A 84 5.27 -11.30 0.68
C ALA A 84 4.54 -12.41 -0.09
N THR A 85 3.78 -13.26 0.61
CA THR A 85 2.95 -14.29 -0.02
C THR A 85 1.84 -13.70 -0.87
N LEU A 86 1.20 -12.62 -0.39
CA LEU A 86 0.17 -11.91 -1.17
C LEU A 86 0.77 -11.34 -2.45
N LEU A 87 1.89 -10.63 -2.36
CA LEU A 87 2.57 -10.03 -3.52
C LEU A 87 3.05 -11.09 -4.52
N PHE A 88 3.48 -12.26 -4.05
CA PHE A 88 3.78 -13.39 -4.92
C PHE A 88 2.55 -13.88 -5.67
N ARG A 89 1.40 -14.01 -4.99
CA ARG A 89 0.12 -14.38 -5.63
C ARG A 89 -0.30 -13.32 -6.65
N LEU A 90 -0.18 -12.04 -6.30
CA LEU A 90 -0.46 -10.91 -7.19
C LEU A 90 0.36 -10.98 -8.49
N ARG A 91 1.66 -11.29 -8.41
CA ARG A 91 2.50 -11.51 -9.62
C ARG A 91 1.93 -12.60 -10.52
N GLY A 92 1.46 -13.71 -9.95
CA GLY A 92 0.82 -14.79 -10.70
C GLY A 92 -0.52 -14.38 -11.33
N SER A 93 -1.34 -13.60 -10.63
CA SER A 93 -2.62 -13.11 -11.15
C SER A 93 -2.43 -12.10 -12.28
N LEU A 94 -1.40 -11.25 -12.20
CA LEU A 94 -1.05 -10.27 -13.21
C LEU A 94 -0.32 -10.86 -14.43
N SER A 95 0.46 -11.92 -14.27
CA SER A 95 1.15 -12.57 -15.41
C SER A 95 0.19 -13.20 -16.42
N THR A 96 -1.04 -13.49 -16.00
CA THR A 96 -2.13 -14.03 -16.82
C THR A 96 -3.24 -13.02 -17.06
N ALA A 97 -3.06 -11.76 -16.64
CA ALA A 97 -4.05 -10.70 -16.84
C ALA A 97 -4.11 -10.26 -18.31
N HIS A 98 -5.30 -9.81 -18.72
CA HIS A 98 -5.55 -9.32 -20.07
C HIS A 98 -6.07 -7.88 -20.02
N MET A 99 -6.11 -7.22 -21.19
CA MET A 99 -6.72 -5.89 -21.30
C MET A 99 -8.18 -5.92 -20.79
N GLY A 100 -8.51 -4.97 -19.93
CA GLY A 100 -9.78 -4.92 -19.22
C GLY A 100 -9.73 -5.41 -17.76
N THR A 101 -8.59 -5.88 -17.27
CA THR A 101 -8.34 -6.08 -15.83
C THR A 101 -8.20 -4.72 -15.12
N ARG A 102 -8.93 -4.55 -14.01
CA ARG A 102 -8.79 -3.41 -13.10
C ARG A 102 -8.22 -3.86 -11.76
N LEU A 103 -7.18 -3.17 -11.31
CA LEU A 103 -6.53 -3.43 -10.03
C LEU A 103 -6.95 -2.38 -9.01
N TYR A 104 -7.44 -2.86 -7.87
CA TYR A 104 -7.87 -2.10 -6.72
C TYR A 104 -6.98 -2.47 -5.54
N ILE A 105 -6.35 -1.50 -4.90
CA ILE A 105 -5.42 -1.74 -3.79
C ILE A 105 -5.89 -0.95 -2.57
N ALA A 106 -6.07 -1.61 -1.43
CA ALA A 106 -6.40 -0.92 -0.19
C ALA A 106 -5.65 -1.47 1.01
N GLY A 107 -5.19 -0.58 1.88
CA GLY A 107 -4.37 -0.92 3.04
C GLY A 107 -3.46 0.24 3.45
N THR A 108 -2.39 -0.08 4.17
CA THR A 108 -1.40 0.92 4.58
C THR A 108 -0.63 1.48 3.39
N GLU A 109 -0.07 2.68 3.54
CA GLU A 109 0.69 3.36 2.47
C GLU A 109 1.89 2.51 1.99
N GLY A 110 2.56 1.82 2.92
CA GLY A 110 3.64 0.89 2.61
C GLY A 110 3.19 -0.31 1.78
N PHE A 111 2.02 -0.89 2.10
CA PHE A 111 1.44 -2.00 1.33
C PHE A 111 1.01 -1.55 -0.07
N ILE A 112 0.33 -0.40 -0.18
CA ILE A 112 -0.09 0.15 -1.47
C ILE A 112 1.11 0.37 -2.38
N GLY A 113 2.18 0.97 -1.85
CA GLY A 113 3.42 1.17 -2.59
C GLY A 113 4.01 -0.15 -3.12
N GLN A 114 4.04 -1.20 -2.29
CA GLN A 114 4.56 -2.51 -2.68
C GLN A 114 3.71 -3.22 -3.74
N ALA A 115 2.39 -3.24 -3.58
CA ALA A 115 1.49 -3.83 -4.57
C ALA A 115 1.50 -3.04 -5.89
N MET A 116 1.62 -1.71 -5.81
CA MET A 116 1.76 -0.85 -6.98
C MET A 116 3.05 -1.12 -7.75
N MET A 117 4.19 -1.31 -7.07
CA MET A 117 5.44 -1.74 -7.73
C MET A 117 5.24 -3.02 -8.54
N VAL A 118 4.59 -4.02 -7.97
CA VAL A 118 4.29 -5.29 -8.67
C VAL A 118 3.45 -5.04 -9.93
N ALA A 119 2.45 -4.18 -9.85
CA ALA A 119 1.59 -3.86 -11.00
C ALA A 119 2.35 -3.13 -12.11
N LEU A 120 3.18 -2.16 -11.75
CA LEU A 120 4.02 -1.41 -12.69
C LEU A 120 5.07 -2.32 -13.37
N ASP A 121 5.67 -3.26 -12.63
CA ASP A 121 6.58 -4.26 -13.18
C ASP A 121 5.90 -5.17 -14.22
N HIS A 122 4.60 -5.37 -14.11
CA HIS A 122 3.77 -6.09 -15.09
C HIS A 122 3.16 -5.18 -16.18
N GLY A 123 3.63 -3.93 -16.28
CA GLY A 123 3.26 -3.01 -17.36
C GLY A 123 1.89 -2.35 -17.22
N MET A 124 1.25 -2.41 -16.04
CA MET A 124 0.03 -1.65 -15.79
C MET A 124 0.36 -0.15 -15.73
N ASP A 125 -0.50 0.68 -16.31
CA ASP A 125 -0.38 2.13 -16.20
C ASP A 125 -0.76 2.59 -14.78
N HIS A 126 0.02 3.49 -14.19
CA HIS A 126 -0.21 4.00 -12.84
C HIS A 126 -1.61 4.62 -12.69
N ALA A 127 -2.11 5.37 -13.69
CA ALA A 127 -3.41 6.01 -13.58
C ALA A 127 -4.58 5.01 -13.70
N SER A 128 -4.30 3.77 -14.12
CA SER A 128 -5.29 2.70 -14.19
C SER A 128 -5.47 1.92 -12.88
N ILE A 129 -4.57 2.14 -11.91
CA ILE A 129 -4.60 1.49 -10.59
C ILE A 129 -5.38 2.38 -9.64
N ILE A 130 -6.39 1.80 -8.99
CA ILE A 130 -7.25 2.52 -8.05
C ILE A 130 -6.82 2.14 -6.65
N SER A 131 -6.58 3.13 -5.80
CA SER A 131 -6.02 2.90 -4.47
C SER A 131 -6.70 3.72 -3.38
N GLU A 132 -6.87 3.09 -2.23
CA GLU A 132 -7.46 3.70 -1.03
C GLU A 132 -6.60 3.39 0.19
N HIS A 133 -6.21 4.42 0.93
CA HIS A 133 -5.45 4.26 2.16
C HIS A 133 -6.37 3.92 3.33
N ARG A 134 -6.04 2.86 4.07
CA ARG A 134 -6.72 2.44 5.31
C ARG A 134 -5.69 1.91 6.31
N GLY A 135 -5.98 2.04 7.60
CA GLY A 135 -5.06 1.65 8.67
C GLY A 135 -4.06 2.75 9.03
N SER A 136 -2.91 2.35 9.55
CA SER A 136 -1.89 3.26 10.11
C SER A 136 -1.34 4.25 9.09
N LEU A 137 -1.06 5.48 9.53
CA LEU A 137 -0.36 6.48 8.72
C LEU A 137 1.17 6.29 8.67
N ALA A 138 1.69 5.26 9.35
CA ALA A 138 3.12 4.98 9.41
C ALA A 138 3.73 4.82 8.01
N ARG A 139 4.89 5.44 7.81
CA ARG A 139 5.52 5.56 6.51
C ARG A 139 6.58 4.49 6.27
N ARG A 140 6.66 4.05 5.03
CA ARG A 140 7.80 3.32 4.49
C ARG A 140 8.85 4.32 3.99
N VAL A 141 10.05 4.28 4.56
CA VAL A 141 11.10 5.29 4.30
C VAL A 141 12.39 4.65 3.81
N GLN A 142 12.87 5.08 2.64
CA GLN A 142 14.20 4.75 2.13
C GLN A 142 15.24 5.76 2.62
N CYS A 143 16.31 5.27 3.22
CA CYS A 143 17.49 6.05 3.55
C CYS A 143 18.25 6.48 2.28
N VAL A 144 18.48 7.78 2.08
CA VAL A 144 19.26 8.28 0.96
C VAL A 144 20.74 7.88 1.05
N HIS A 145 21.26 7.65 2.25
CA HIS A 145 22.65 7.21 2.47
C HIS A 145 22.86 5.74 2.06
N CYS A 146 22.27 4.79 2.78
CA CYS A 146 22.54 3.36 2.56
C CYS A 146 21.54 2.66 1.63
N LYS A 147 20.50 3.35 1.16
CA LYS A 147 19.37 2.81 0.37
C LYS A 147 18.51 1.75 1.07
N GLY A 148 18.83 1.43 2.33
CA GLY A 148 18.01 0.58 3.19
C GLY A 148 16.64 1.20 3.43
N ILE A 149 15.64 0.33 3.63
CA ILE A 149 14.25 0.73 3.83
C ILE A 149 13.83 0.35 5.24
N THR A 150 13.30 1.34 5.96
CA THR A 150 12.69 1.15 7.27
C THR A 150 11.17 1.23 7.09
N GLU A 151 10.49 0.17 7.52
CA GLU A 151 9.02 0.07 7.48
C GLU A 151 8.42 0.72 8.73
N ASP A 152 7.12 1.01 8.69
CA ASP A 152 6.31 1.40 9.86
C ASP A 152 6.88 2.60 10.66
N VAL A 153 7.46 3.61 9.99
CA VAL A 153 8.00 4.81 10.63
C VAL A 153 6.88 5.76 11.06
N THR A 154 6.76 6.01 12.36
CA THR A 154 5.71 6.87 12.97
C THR A 154 6.18 8.28 13.34
N HIS A 155 7.50 8.50 13.39
CA HIS A 155 8.10 9.72 13.91
C HIS A 155 9.22 10.24 13.01
N SER A 156 9.61 11.49 13.21
CA SER A 156 10.75 12.12 12.55
C SER A 156 11.44 13.10 13.50
N PRO A 157 12.79 13.13 13.58
CA PRO A 157 13.72 12.18 12.94
C PRO A 157 13.61 10.77 13.53
N PHE A 158 13.92 9.74 12.74
CA PHE A 158 13.96 8.34 13.18
C PHE A 158 15.32 7.69 12.90
N THR A 159 15.70 6.68 13.66
CA THR A 159 16.96 5.96 13.42
C THR A 159 16.80 4.95 12.28
N CYS A 160 17.63 5.08 11.25
CA CYS A 160 17.66 4.12 10.15
C CYS A 160 17.99 2.71 10.65
N SER A 161 17.09 1.74 10.42
CA SER A 161 17.27 0.34 10.85
C SER A 161 18.44 -0.39 10.20
N HIS A 162 19.10 0.21 9.19
CA HIS A 162 20.21 -0.38 8.45
C HIS A 162 21.57 0.23 8.78
N CYS A 163 21.66 1.57 8.80
CA CYS A 163 22.95 2.27 9.00
C CYS A 163 23.02 3.08 10.30
N GLY A 164 21.93 3.14 11.08
CA GLY A 164 21.92 3.83 12.37
C GLY A 164 21.88 5.36 12.31
N LEU A 165 21.94 5.98 11.13
CA LEU A 165 21.85 7.45 11.01
C LEU A 165 20.45 7.97 11.38
N PRO A 166 20.36 9.13 12.04
CA PRO A 166 19.10 9.80 12.33
C PRO A 166 18.54 10.49 11.07
N LEU A 167 17.37 10.05 10.60
CA LEU A 167 16.81 10.50 9.34
C LEU A 167 15.60 11.40 9.54
N LEU A 168 15.61 12.56 8.90
CA LEU A 168 14.43 13.38 8.64
C LEU A 168 13.62 12.76 7.49
N VAL A 169 12.34 12.50 7.73
CA VAL A 169 11.42 12.03 6.67
C VAL A 169 10.98 13.23 5.82
N ARG A 170 11.32 13.22 4.53
CA ARG A 170 10.86 14.21 3.56
C ARG A 170 9.57 13.73 2.88
N ASP A 171 8.74 14.66 2.43
CA ASP A 171 7.53 14.35 1.65
C ASP A 171 7.79 13.92 0.19
N HIS A 172 9.06 13.78 -0.20
CA HIS A 172 9.42 13.25 -1.50
C HIS A 172 9.18 11.72 -1.54
N TYR A 173 8.13 11.32 -2.23
CA TYR A 173 7.74 9.93 -2.44
C TYR A 173 8.27 9.37 -3.76
N SER A 174 8.99 8.25 -3.71
CA SER A 174 9.40 7.51 -4.90
C SER A 174 8.34 6.47 -5.26
N ARG A 175 7.59 6.72 -6.34
CA ARG A 175 6.60 5.77 -6.86
C ARG A 175 7.22 4.43 -7.26
N ARG A 176 8.42 4.46 -7.83
CA ARG A 176 9.16 3.25 -8.22
C ARG A 176 9.55 2.39 -7.01
N LEU A 177 9.75 3.00 -5.84
CA LEU A 177 10.18 2.28 -4.64
C LEU A 177 9.05 2.08 -3.63
N GLY A 178 7.90 2.73 -3.84
CA GLY A 178 6.80 2.77 -2.89
C GLY A 178 7.22 3.33 -1.52
N ALA A 179 8.12 4.32 -1.47
CA ALA A 179 8.71 4.81 -0.22
C ALA A 179 9.01 6.31 -0.24
N PHE A 180 8.93 6.95 0.93
CA PHE A 180 9.43 8.32 1.17
C PHE A 180 10.94 8.32 1.30
N GLN A 181 11.56 9.49 1.13
CA GLN A 181 13.00 9.65 1.32
C GLN A 181 13.33 10.14 2.72
N GLY A 182 14.22 9.43 3.40
CA GLY A 182 14.87 9.83 4.64
C GLY A 182 16.26 10.38 4.35
N VAL A 183 16.57 11.57 4.86
CA VAL A 183 17.89 12.20 4.73
C VAL A 183 18.50 12.40 6.11
N ASN A 184 19.83 12.30 6.22
CA ASN A 184 20.48 12.50 7.51
C ASN A 184 20.21 13.92 8.03
N ILE A 185 19.64 14.04 9.22
CA ILE A 185 19.16 15.33 9.75
C ILE A 185 20.30 16.18 10.32
N ASP A 186 21.35 15.53 10.84
CA ASP A 186 22.48 16.15 11.52
C ASP A 186 23.77 16.05 10.68
N ALA A 187 23.63 16.00 9.35
CA ALA A 187 24.77 15.79 8.45
C ALA A 187 25.83 16.90 8.55
N GLU A 188 25.43 18.11 8.92
CA GLU A 188 26.32 19.27 9.07
C GLU A 188 26.99 19.31 10.45
N GLU A 189 26.29 18.88 11.50
CA GLU A 189 26.80 18.83 12.89
C GLU A 189 26.35 17.52 13.57
N PRO A 190 27.14 16.43 13.45
CA PRO A 190 26.74 15.14 14.00
C PRO A 190 26.44 15.18 15.49
N GLY A 191 25.30 14.64 15.90
CA GLY A 191 24.81 14.68 17.28
C GLY A 191 23.89 15.86 17.60
N SER A 192 23.66 16.78 16.66
CA SER A 192 22.73 17.91 16.83
C SER A 192 21.27 17.56 16.49
N ALA A 193 20.96 16.28 16.27
CA ALA A 193 19.61 15.85 15.87
C ALA A 193 18.58 16.25 16.96
N PRO A 194 17.45 16.88 16.58
CA PRO A 194 16.39 17.19 17.52
C PRO A 194 15.69 15.92 18.01
N ASP A 195 14.96 16.04 19.11
CA ASP A 195 14.14 14.95 19.64
C ASP A 195 13.09 14.50 18.60
N PRO A 196 12.80 13.18 18.50
CA PRO A 196 11.76 12.66 17.64
C PRO A 196 10.36 13.23 17.94
N GLU A 197 9.66 13.65 16.88
CA GLU A 197 8.25 14.04 16.94
C GLU A 197 7.38 12.97 16.25
N GLU A 198 6.29 12.54 16.89
CA GLU A 198 5.30 11.64 16.28
C GLU A 198 4.46 12.41 15.25
N LEU A 199 4.63 12.05 13.97
CA LEU A 199 4.00 12.75 12.84
C LEU A 199 3.06 11.86 12.02
N PHE A 200 3.12 10.54 12.19
CA PHE A 200 2.48 9.57 11.31
C PHE A 200 1.71 8.51 12.12
N LEU A 201 0.65 8.93 12.82
CA LEU A 201 -0.23 8.08 13.63
C LEU A 201 -1.46 7.63 12.83
#